data_AF-A0A2I0PM25-F1
#
_entry.id   AF-A0A2I0PM25-F1
#
_cell.length_a   1.000
_cell.length_b   1.000
_cell.length_c   1.000
_cell.angle_alpha   90.00
_cell.angle_beta   90.00
_cell.angle_gamma   90.00
#
_symmetry.space_group_name_H-M   'P 1'
#
loop_
_entity.id
_entity.type
_entity.pdbx_description
1 polymer ?
#
loop_
_entity_poly.entity_id
_entity_poly.type
_entity_poly.pdbx_seq_one_letter_code
_entity_poly.pdbx_strand_id
1 'polypeptide(L)'
;MAPIFGKLGLEGVSPALALCIRSFIISGIMLVWLLFTKDVSPLTDVPVSGWIFITLEGICAALIGQLLYYYALKSGNASIVVPLIASFPLFTFIIATLFLGDKISITKVCEFYLQ
;
A
#
# COMPACT_ATOMS: atom_id res chain seq x y z
N MET A 1 2.84 12.83 -9.22
CA MET A 1 2.32 12.35 -10.52
C MET A 1 1.15 11.38 -10.38
N ALA A 2 1.29 10.24 -9.68
CA ALA A 2 0.19 9.27 -9.54
C ALA A 2 -1.16 9.85 -9.01
N PRO A 3 -1.18 10.76 -8.01
CA PRO A 3 -2.45 11.36 -7.55
C PRO A 3 -3.15 12.23 -8.59
N ILE A 4 -2.41 12.79 -9.54
CA ILE A 4 -2.97 13.62 -10.62
C ILE A 4 -3.75 12.72 -11.59
N PHE A 5 -3.12 11.64 -12.05
CA PHE A 5 -3.78 10.64 -12.90
C PHE A 5 -4.95 9.96 -12.18
N GLY A 6 -4.79 9.64 -10.90
CA GLY A 6 -5.87 9.08 -10.08
C GLY A 6 -7.06 10.03 -9.98
N LYS A 7 -6.81 11.33 -9.76
CA LYS A 7 -7.88 12.32 -9.68
C LYS A 7 -8.60 12.52 -11.01
N LEU A 8 -7.86 12.63 -12.12
CA LEU A 8 -8.44 12.72 -13.46
C LEU A 8 -9.26 11.47 -13.81
N GLY A 9 -8.76 10.27 -13.49
CA GLY A 9 -9.47 9.00 -13.72
C GLY A 9 -10.72 8.79 -12.85
N LEU A 10 -10.91 9.61 -11.81
CA LEU A 10 -12.10 9.58 -10.95
C LEU A 10 -13.23 10.50 -11.46
N GLU A 11 -12.98 11.30 -12.50
CA GLU A 11 -14.01 12.11 -13.14
C GLU A 11 -15.09 11.21 -13.77
N GLY A 12 -16.35 11.37 -13.34
CA GLY A 12 -17.47 10.56 -13.84
C GLY A 12 -17.53 9.11 -13.35
N VAL A 13 -16.56 8.62 -12.58
CA VAL A 13 -16.49 7.22 -12.13
C VAL A 13 -16.54 7.11 -10.60
N SER A 14 -17.19 6.09 -10.05
CA SER A 14 -17.19 5.88 -8.60
C SER A 14 -15.80 5.46 -8.09
N PRO A 15 -15.36 5.90 -6.89
CA PRO A 15 -14.08 5.49 -6.31
C PRO A 15 -13.87 3.98 -6.27
N ALA A 16 -14.92 3.22 -5.92
CA ALA A 16 -14.89 1.77 -5.89
C ALA A 16 -14.64 1.17 -7.28
N LEU A 17 -15.33 1.66 -8.33
CA LEU A 17 -15.15 1.17 -9.68
C LEU A 17 -13.73 1.47 -10.20
N ALA A 18 -13.24 2.68 -9.97
CA ALA A 18 -11.87 3.07 -10.35
C ALA A 18 -10.82 2.20 -9.65
N LEU A 19 -11.02 1.90 -8.36
CA LEU A 19 -10.15 1.02 -7.58
C LEU A 19 -10.16 -0.42 -8.14
N CYS A 20 -11.34 -0.96 -8.47
CA CYS A 20 -11.45 -2.28 -9.09
C CYS A 20 -10.73 -2.35 -10.44
N ILE A 21 -10.92 -1.36 -11.32
CA ILE A 21 -10.24 -1.30 -12.62
C ILE A 21 -8.73 -1.28 -12.43
N ARG A 22 -8.22 -0.40 -11.54
CA ARG A 22 -6.79 -0.32 -11.25
C ARG A 22 -6.23 -1.65 -10.74
N SER A 23 -6.90 -2.25 -9.75
CA SER A 23 -6.47 -3.51 -9.13
C SER A 23 -6.45 -4.66 -10.12
N PHE A 24 -7.43 -4.74 -11.02
CA PHE A 24 -7.48 -5.79 -12.04
C PHE A 24 -6.34 -5.64 -13.06
N ILE A 25 -6.11 -4.43 -13.56
CA ILE A 25 -5.04 -4.16 -14.54
C ILE A 25 -3.66 -4.47 -13.92
N ILE A 26 -3.38 -3.98 -12.71
CA ILE A 26 -2.07 -4.21 -12.07
C ILE A 26 -1.87 -5.68 -11.71
N SER A 27 -2.92 -6.37 -11.26
CA SER A 27 -2.84 -7.80 -10.95
C SER A 27 -2.53 -8.62 -12.19
N GLY A 28 -3.15 -8.31 -13.34
CA GLY A 28 -2.81 -8.94 -14.63
C GLY A 28 -1.36 -8.71 -15.04
N ILE A 29 -0.85 -7.48 -14.91
CA ILE A 29 0.56 -7.17 -15.21
C ILE A 29 1.50 -7.95 -14.29
N MET A 30 1.19 -8.04 -13.00
CA MET A 30 1.98 -8.80 -12.02
C MET A 30 1.97 -10.31 -12.30
N LEU A 31 0.84 -10.87 -12.71
CA LEU A 31 0.77 -12.28 -13.13
C LEU A 31 1.67 -12.55 -14.33
N VAL A 32 1.62 -11.68 -15.35
CA VAL A 32 2.50 -11.80 -16.53
C VAL A 32 3.97 -11.70 -16.11
N TRP A 33 4.32 -10.74 -15.25
CA TRP A 33 5.67 -10.58 -14.72
C TRP A 33 6.18 -11.83 -14.01
N LEU A 34 5.35 -12.45 -13.16
CA LEU A 34 5.69 -13.67 -12.42
C LEU A 34 6.01 -14.86 -13.36
N LEU A 35 5.26 -14.97 -14.47
CA LEU A 35 5.51 -15.99 -15.49
C LEU A 35 6.87 -15.78 -16.17
N PHE A 36 7.30 -14.54 -16.38
CA PHE A 36 8.59 -14.22 -16.99
C PHE A 36 9.77 -14.47 -16.05
N THR A 37 9.64 -14.14 -14.77
CA THR A 37 10.74 -14.30 -13.80
C THR A 37 10.95 -15.75 -13.38
N LYS A 38 10.04 -16.67 -13.74
CA LYS A 38 10.01 -18.07 -13.27
C LYS A 38 10.04 -18.19 -11.74
N ASP A 39 9.75 -17.11 -11.04
CA ASP A 39 9.72 -17.00 -9.59
C ASP A 39 8.37 -17.49 -9.06
N VAL A 40 7.88 -18.57 -9.66
CA VAL A 40 6.70 -19.29 -9.22
C VAL A 40 7.13 -20.21 -8.08
N SER A 41 7.56 -19.61 -6.96
CA SER A 41 7.52 -20.33 -5.69
C SER A 41 6.13 -20.94 -5.59
N PRO A 42 5.99 -22.27 -5.43
CA PRO A 42 4.69 -22.89 -5.29
C PRO A 42 3.88 -22.11 -4.26
N LEU A 43 2.65 -21.73 -4.60
CA LEU A 43 1.73 -21.10 -3.65
C LEU A 43 1.56 -21.94 -2.37
N THR A 44 1.90 -23.24 -2.44
CA THR A 44 1.97 -24.21 -1.36
C THR A 44 3.13 -24.03 -0.39
N ASP A 45 4.21 -23.35 -0.80
CA ASP A 45 5.40 -23.13 0.05
C ASP A 45 5.21 -21.94 0.99
N VAL A 46 4.20 -21.09 0.73
CA VAL A 46 3.82 -20.00 1.62
C VAL A 46 3.00 -20.57 2.79
N PRO A 47 3.44 -20.40 4.04
CA PRO A 47 2.72 -20.91 5.19
C PRO A 47 1.35 -20.25 5.32
N VAL A 48 0.37 -20.98 5.88
CA VAL A 48 -1.01 -20.49 6.08
C VAL A 48 -1.05 -19.18 6.88
N SER A 49 -0.16 -19.00 7.86
CA SER A 49 -0.01 -17.74 8.59
C SER A 49 0.34 -16.58 7.67
N GLY A 50 1.24 -16.79 6.70
CA GLY A 50 1.61 -15.81 5.68
C GLY A 50 0.40 -15.39 4.84
N TRP A 51 -0.40 -16.36 4.38
CA TRP A 51 -1.64 -16.08 3.65
C TRP A 51 -2.62 -15.21 4.43
N ILE A 52 -2.79 -15.47 5.73
CA ILE A 52 -3.68 -14.69 6.60
C ILE A 52 -3.15 -13.25 6.75
N PHE A 53 -1.86 -13.09 7.05
CA PHE A 53 -1.27 -11.74 7.22
C PHE A 53 -1.29 -10.93 5.92
N ILE A 54 -0.98 -11.54 4.77
CA ILE A 54 -1.03 -10.88 3.46
C ILE A 54 -2.46 -10.50 3.09
N THR A 55 -3.43 -11.38 3.34
CA THR A 55 -4.85 -11.08 3.07
C THR A 55 -5.35 -9.94 3.95
N LEU A 56 -5.00 -9.96 5.24
CA LEU A 56 -5.38 -8.90 6.18
C LEU A 56 -4.74 -7.56 5.80
N GLU A 57 -3.47 -7.57 5.41
CA GLU A 57 -2.77 -6.40 4.87
C GLU A 57 -3.49 -5.85 3.64
N GLY A 58 -3.82 -6.71 2.66
CA GLY A 58 -4.54 -6.31 1.46
C GLY A 58 -5.91 -5.70 1.76
N ILE A 59 -6.65 -6.24 2.72
CA ILE A 59 -7.95 -5.67 3.13
C ILE A 59 -7.75 -4.30 3.79
N CYS A 60 -6.82 -4.17 4.73
CA CYS A 60 -6.59 -2.94 5.46
C CYS A 60 -6.00 -1.84 4.56
N ALA A 61 -4.90 -2.13 3.88
CA ALA A 61 -4.15 -1.16 3.09
C ALA A 61 -4.80 -0.93 1.71
N ALA A 62 -5.03 -1.99 0.94
CA ALA A 62 -5.45 -1.87 -0.45
C ALA A 62 -6.97 -1.67 -0.58
N LEU A 63 -7.80 -2.42 0.13
CA LEU A 63 -9.25 -2.28 0.02
C LEU A 63 -9.73 -1.04 0.77
N ILE A 64 -9.60 -1.02 2.09
CA ILE A 64 -10.14 0.06 2.92
C ILE A 64 -9.33 1.35 2.70
N GLY A 65 -8.02 1.30 2.90
CA GLY A 65 -7.14 2.46 2.81
C GLY A 65 -7.22 3.17 1.45
N GLN A 66 -7.10 2.43 0.34
CA GLN A 66 -7.14 3.07 -0.98
C GLN A 66 -8.55 3.50 -1.40
N LEU A 67 -9.60 2.83 -0.92
CA LEU A 67 -10.97 3.29 -1.16
C LEU A 67 -11.20 4.64 -0.47
N LEU A 68 -10.86 4.76 0.81
CA LEU A 68 -10.95 6.03 1.55
C LEU A 68 -10.09 7.11 0.90
N TYR A 69 -8.87 6.76 0.45
CA TYR A 69 -8.03 7.67 -0.33
C TYR A 69 -8.73 8.17 -1.59
N TYR A 70 -9.32 7.28 -2.39
CA TYR A 70 -9.98 7.68 -3.64
C TYR A 70 -11.23 8.52 -3.38
N TYR A 71 -11.97 8.23 -2.30
CA TYR A 71 -13.06 9.10 -1.85
C TYR A 71 -12.55 10.50 -1.50
N ALA A 72 -11.49 10.60 -0.69
CA ALA A 72 -10.89 11.87 -0.30
C ALA A 72 -10.29 12.62 -1.50
N LEU A 73 -9.67 11.91 -2.44
CA LEU A 73 -9.06 12.49 -3.63
C LEU A 73 -10.12 13.00 -4.63
N LYS A 74 -11.26 12.30 -4.72
CA LYS A 74 -12.39 12.70 -5.56
C LYS A 74 -13.07 13.97 -5.04
N SER A 75 -13.31 14.06 -3.73
CA SER A 75 -14.01 15.21 -3.12
C SER A 75 -13.09 16.37 -2.74
N GLY A 76 -11.82 16.10 -2.42
CA GLY A 76 -10.85 17.08 -1.92
C GLY A 76 -9.80 17.50 -2.95
N ASN A 77 -9.02 18.53 -2.64
CA ASN A 77 -7.91 18.94 -3.50
C ASN A 77 -6.71 17.98 -3.35
N ALA A 78 -6.14 17.52 -4.47
CA ALA A 78 -4.96 16.66 -4.46
C ALA A 78 -3.78 17.30 -3.69
N SER A 79 -3.63 18.63 -3.75
CA SER A 79 -2.60 19.36 -3.02
C SER A 79 -2.72 19.29 -1.50
N ILE A 80 -3.88 18.90 -0.96
CA ILE A 80 -4.12 18.73 0.48
C ILE A 80 -4.14 17.25 0.85
N VAL A 81 -4.86 16.44 0.07
CA VAL A 81 -5.03 15.00 0.34
C VAL A 81 -3.69 14.26 0.25
N VAL A 82 -2.82 14.64 -0.69
CA VAL A 82 -1.54 13.96 -0.89
C VAL A 82 -0.56 14.20 0.26
N PRO A 83 -0.29 15.45 0.71
CA PRO A 83 0.52 15.66 1.90
C PRO A 83 -0.06 15.04 3.17
N LEU A 84 -1.39 15.04 3.31
CA LEU A 84 -2.06 14.41 4.45
C LEU A 84 -1.74 12.91 4.51
N ILE A 85 -1.85 12.20 3.39
CA ILE A 85 -1.51 10.77 3.33
C ILE A 85 -0.02 10.54 3.52
N ALA A 86 0.82 11.43 3.00
CA ALA A 86 2.26 11.36 3.21
C ALA A 86 2.67 11.52 4.69
N SER A 87 1.77 11.98 5.57
CA SER A 87 2.02 12.03 7.02
C SER A 87 1.76 10.69 7.74
N PHE A 88 1.08 9.73 7.11
CA PHE A 88 0.77 8.42 7.70
C PHE A 88 1.98 7.64 8.24
N PRO A 89 3.17 7.65 7.60
CA PRO A 89 4.37 7.03 8.17
C PRO A 89 4.75 7.58 9.55
N LEU A 90 4.45 8.85 9.82
CA LEU A 90 4.73 9.49 11.10
C LEU A 90 3.80 8.95 12.20
N PHE A 91 2.52 8.74 11.88
CA PHE A 91 1.58 8.05 12.77
C PHE A 91 1.94 6.58 12.98
N THR A 92 2.33 5.90 11.90
CA THR A 92 2.81 4.51 11.94
C THR A 92 4.00 4.37 12.88
N PHE A 93 4.96 5.30 12.80
CA PHE A 93 6.12 5.36 13.67
C PHE A 93 5.71 5.53 15.14
N ILE A 94 4.84 6.49 15.46
CA ILE A 94 4.38 6.72 16.83
C ILE A 94 3.70 5.46 17.39
N ILE A 95 2.77 4.86 16.64
CA ILE A 95 2.06 3.64 17.05
C ILE A 95 3.03 2.48 17.22
N ALA A 96 3.97 2.29 16.29
CA ALA A 96 5.00 1.25 16.39
C ALA A 96 5.87 1.42 17.65
N THR A 97 6.31 2.64 17.96
CA THR A 97 7.09 2.90 19.18
C THR A 97 6.30 2.67 20.47
N LEU A 98 4.99 2.91 20.47
CA LEU A 98 4.13 2.70 21.65
C LEU A 98 3.74 1.23 21.85
N PHE A 99 3.42 0.50 20.78
CA PHE A 99 2.88 -0.87 20.86
C PHE A 99 3.94 -1.95 20.74
N LEU A 100 4.94 -1.76 19.87
CA LEU A 100 5.95 -2.79 19.62
C LEU A 100 7.04 -2.77 20.70
N GLY A 101 7.12 -1.72 21.52
CA GLY A 101 8.08 -1.61 22.61
C GLY A 101 9.54 -1.61 22.15
N ASP A 102 9.77 -1.56 20.83
CA ASP A 102 11.09 -1.45 20.25
C ASP A 102 11.64 -0.09 20.67
N LYS A 103 12.49 -0.13 21.71
CA LYS A 103 13.64 0.76 21.81
C LYS A 103 14.23 0.78 20.40
N ILE A 104 14.01 1.87 19.67
CA ILE A 104 14.78 2.14 18.46
C ILE A 104 16.21 2.31 18.94
N SER A 105 16.90 1.18 19.07
CA SER A 105 18.27 1.11 19.52
C SER A 105 19.05 1.82 18.42
N ILE A 106 19.66 2.94 18.78
CA ILE A 106 20.54 3.78 17.95
C ILE A 106 21.50 2.93 17.07
N THR A 107 21.78 1.70 17.49
CA THR A 107 22.50 0.64 16.78
C THR A 107 22.03 0.38 15.33
N LYS A 108 20.72 0.40 15.02
CA LYS A 108 20.26 0.18 13.61
C LYS A 108 20.58 1.34 12.67
N VAL A 109 20.73 2.56 13.21
CA VAL A 109 21.18 3.73 12.43
C VAL A 109 22.69 3.68 12.19
N CYS A 110 23.47 3.13 13.13
CA CYS A 110 24.91 2.94 12.95
C CYS A 110 25.25 1.83 11.93
N GLU A 111 24.48 0.74 11.86
CA GLU A 111 24.69 -0.31 10.86
C GLU A 111 24.43 0.17 9.42
N PHE A 112 23.50 1.12 9.22
CA PHE A 112 23.21 1.69 7.91
C PHE A 112 24.33 2.64 7.40
N TYR A 113 25.27 3.03 8.25
CA TYR A 113 26.39 3.92 7.91
C TYR A 113 27.74 3.18 7.74
N LEU A 114 27.76 1.87 8.00
CA LEU A 114 28.97 1.02 7.94
C LEU A 114 28.92 -0.03 6.81
N GLN A 115 27.96 0.09 5.89
CA GLN A 115 27.82 -0.74 4.69
C GLN A 115 28.05 0.08 3.42
#